data_AF-A0A820EIC6-F1
#
_entry.id   AF-A0A820EIC6-F1
#
_cell.length_a   1.000
_cell.length_b   1.000
_cell.length_c   1.000
_cell.angle_alpha   90.00
_cell.angle_beta   90.00
_cell.angle_gamma   90.00
#
_symmetry.space_group_name_H-M   'P 1'
#
loop_
_entity.id
_entity.type
_entity.pdbx_description
1 polymer ?
#
loop_
_entity_poly.entity_id
_entity_poly.type
_entity_poly.pdbx_seq_one_letter_code
_entity_poly.pdbx_strand_id
1 'polypeptide(L)'
;MFQIMEKIYVLKCENNKYYIGKTSDVDRRFAEHLNGEYGSEWTKCYAPREVIEVENMINGFHEMNKTLEYMKKFGIDHVRGAQWSNINLTSEQRNAIIAAVNTDSCFYCGENGHFSNNCTNRSQSYPTLQTIKCFKCGEYGHFANACNHTHSRMQCQRCGRDSHLEHDCYATFGIDGEMLDCARCGRDSHCADDCYAKFDINGRRLH
;
A
#
# COMPACT_ATOMS: atom_id res chain seq x y z
N MET A 1 -16.34 -17.06 -26.67
CA MET A 1 -15.81 -16.91 -25.29
C MET A 1 -15.50 -15.43 -25.11
N PHE A 2 -16.33 -14.68 -24.39
CA PHE A 2 -16.07 -13.26 -24.15
C PHE A 2 -14.83 -13.15 -23.27
N GLN A 3 -13.71 -12.72 -23.84
CA GLN A 3 -12.49 -12.45 -23.10
C GLN A 3 -12.78 -11.25 -22.19
N ILE A 4 -12.84 -11.48 -20.89
CA ILE A 4 -13.02 -10.42 -19.89
C ILE A 4 -11.79 -9.52 -20.00
N MET A 5 -11.97 -8.34 -20.59
CA MET A 5 -10.91 -7.33 -20.69
C MET A 5 -10.77 -6.62 -19.35
N GLU A 6 -9.74 -6.98 -18.60
CA GLU A 6 -9.40 -6.26 -17.37
C GLU A 6 -8.95 -4.83 -17.72
N LYS A 7 -9.37 -3.88 -16.89
CA LYS A 7 -9.03 -2.47 -16.96
C LYS A 7 -8.37 -2.05 -15.66
N ILE A 8 -7.55 -1.02 -15.74
CA ILE A 8 -6.99 -0.32 -14.60
C ILE A 8 -7.72 1.00 -14.50
N TYR A 9 -8.05 1.40 -13.28
CA TYR A 9 -8.68 2.67 -13.00
C TYR A 9 -7.94 3.39 -11.89
N VAL A 10 -7.99 4.71 -11.95
CA VAL A 10 -7.46 5.59 -10.92
C VAL A 10 -8.61 6.37 -10.31
N LEU A 11 -8.75 6.26 -9.00
CA LEU A 11 -9.67 7.07 -8.21
C LEU A 11 -8.92 8.23 -7.61
N LYS A 12 -9.52 9.42 -7.72
CA LYS A 12 -9.16 10.55 -6.88
C LYS A 12 -10.08 10.55 -5.66
N CYS A 13 -9.46 10.45 -4.51
CA CYS A 13 -10.11 10.46 -3.21
C CYS A 13 -10.02 11.84 -2.57
N GLU A 14 -10.68 12.00 -1.43
CA GLU A 14 -10.55 13.20 -0.60
C GLU A 14 -9.09 13.45 -0.17
N ASN A 15 -8.81 14.68 0.26
CA ASN A 15 -7.50 15.10 0.78
C ASN A 15 -6.33 14.84 -0.19
N ASN A 16 -6.60 14.96 -1.50
CA ASN A 16 -5.61 14.71 -2.57
C ASN A 16 -4.96 13.31 -2.47
N LYS A 17 -5.73 12.31 -2.04
CA LYS A 17 -5.32 10.91 -2.03
C LYS A 17 -5.77 10.22 -3.31
N TYR A 18 -5.04 9.18 -3.72
CA TYR A 18 -5.30 8.44 -4.94
C TYR A 18 -5.33 6.94 -4.66
N TYR A 19 -6.20 6.23 -5.37
CA TYR A 19 -6.26 4.77 -5.34
C TYR A 19 -6.20 4.20 -6.75
N ILE A 20 -5.32 3.23 -6.96
CA ILE A 20 -5.18 2.50 -8.22
C ILE A 20 -5.68 1.09 -7.99
N GLY A 21 -6.61 0.66 -8.85
CA GLY A 21 -7.16 -0.68 -8.82
C GLY A 21 -7.32 -1.25 -10.22
N LYS A 22 -7.52 -2.57 -10.29
CA LYS A 22 -7.92 -3.27 -11.51
C LYS A 22 -9.29 -3.92 -11.40
N THR A 23 -10.02 -3.95 -12.50
CA THR A 23 -11.31 -4.61 -12.61
C THR A 23 -11.76 -4.75 -14.05
N SER A 24 -12.65 -5.70 -14.33
CA SER A 24 -13.36 -5.79 -15.59
C SER A 24 -14.51 -4.78 -15.73
N ASP A 25 -15.02 -4.27 -14.60
CA ASP A 25 -16.17 -3.37 -14.54
C ASP A 25 -15.90 -2.22 -13.56
N VAL A 26 -15.52 -1.07 -14.14
CA VAL A 26 -15.10 0.12 -13.39
C VAL A 26 -16.28 0.80 -12.71
N ASP A 27 -17.43 0.89 -13.37
CA ASP A 27 -18.62 1.55 -12.82
C ASP A 27 -19.13 0.80 -11.60
N ARG A 28 -19.23 -0.54 -11.70
CA ARG A 28 -19.60 -1.40 -10.58
C ARG A 28 -18.61 -1.29 -9.43
N ARG A 29 -17.29 -1.31 -9.72
CA ARG A 29 -16.26 -1.15 -8.67
C ARG A 29 -16.32 0.21 -8.01
N PHE A 30 -16.51 1.28 -8.77
CA PHE A 30 -16.62 2.62 -8.22
C PHE A 30 -17.83 2.73 -7.29
N ALA A 31 -18.98 2.18 -7.69
CA ALA A 31 -20.16 2.11 -6.82
C ALA A 31 -19.90 1.29 -5.53
N GLU A 32 -19.19 0.17 -5.61
CA GLU A 32 -18.79 -0.61 -4.43
C GLU A 32 -17.90 0.19 -3.46
N HIS A 33 -16.98 0.99 -3.99
CA HIS A 33 -16.15 1.87 -3.17
C HIS A 33 -16.97 2.98 -2.50
N LEU A 34 -17.94 3.56 -3.20
CA LEU A 34 -18.85 4.59 -2.65
C LEU A 34 -19.76 4.04 -1.55
N ASN A 35 -20.22 2.81 -1.68
CA ASN A 35 -21.07 2.14 -0.70
C ASN A 35 -20.30 1.72 0.58
N GLY A 36 -18.96 1.81 0.58
CA GLY A 36 -18.11 1.61 1.77
C GLY A 36 -17.97 0.16 2.27
N GLU A 37 -18.82 -0.76 1.84
CA GLU A 37 -18.84 -2.15 2.31
C GLU A 37 -17.71 -2.98 1.67
N TYR A 38 -17.49 -2.82 0.35
CA TYR A 38 -16.59 -3.67 -0.46
C TYR A 38 -15.34 -2.94 -1.02
N GLY A 39 -15.12 -1.70 -0.59
CA GLY A 39 -13.95 -0.91 -0.97
C GLY A 39 -12.65 -1.33 -0.25
N SER A 40 -11.50 -0.88 -0.75
CA SER A 40 -10.22 -1.02 -0.04
C SER A 40 -10.22 -0.18 1.24
N GLU A 41 -9.47 -0.59 2.27
CA GLU A 41 -9.32 0.18 3.52
C GLU A 41 -8.95 1.64 3.26
N TRP A 42 -8.11 1.88 2.26
CA TRP A 42 -7.76 3.22 1.80
C TRP A 42 -8.98 4.04 1.36
N THR A 43 -9.84 3.49 0.50
CA THR A 43 -11.05 4.18 0.03
C THR A 43 -12.14 4.31 1.11
N LYS A 44 -12.09 3.48 2.17
CA LYS A 44 -12.94 3.65 3.35
C LYS A 44 -12.47 4.83 4.21
N CYS A 45 -11.16 5.05 4.32
CA CYS A 45 -10.59 6.21 5.02
C CYS A 45 -10.63 7.50 4.19
N TYR A 46 -10.51 7.39 2.87
CA TYR A 46 -10.51 8.51 1.93
C TYR A 46 -11.56 8.25 0.86
N ALA A 47 -12.75 8.81 1.05
CA ALA A 47 -13.87 8.58 0.16
C ALA A 47 -13.49 8.93 -1.30
N PRO A 48 -13.76 8.03 -2.27
CA PRO A 48 -13.50 8.31 -3.67
C PRO A 48 -14.49 9.35 -4.19
N ARG A 49 -13.99 10.35 -4.92
CA ARG A 49 -14.80 11.43 -5.49
C ARG A 49 -15.07 11.22 -6.97
N GLU A 50 -14.05 10.81 -7.71
CA GLU A 50 -14.12 10.68 -9.16
C GLU A 50 -13.15 9.61 -9.67
N VAL A 51 -13.54 8.94 -10.76
CA VAL A 51 -12.63 8.14 -11.58
C VAL A 51 -11.94 9.09 -12.55
N ILE A 52 -10.62 9.25 -12.45
CA ILE A 52 -9.87 10.23 -13.25
C ILE A 52 -9.19 9.62 -14.47
N GLU A 53 -8.85 8.33 -14.42
CA GLU A 53 -8.21 7.62 -15.51
C GLU A 53 -8.72 6.18 -15.58
N VAL A 54 -8.93 5.68 -16.80
CA VAL A 54 -9.26 4.28 -17.08
C VAL A 54 -8.47 3.83 -18.30
N GLU A 55 -7.73 2.74 -18.15
CA GLU A 55 -6.89 2.16 -19.20
C GLU A 55 -7.15 0.66 -19.34
N ASN A 56 -7.02 0.13 -20.56
CA ASN A 56 -7.04 -1.31 -20.75
C ASN A 56 -5.77 -1.93 -20.17
N MET A 57 -5.92 -3.06 -19.48
CA MET A 57 -4.79 -3.76 -18.91
C MET A 57 -3.93 -4.34 -20.05
N ILE A 58 -2.66 -3.97 -20.05
CA ILE A 58 -1.68 -4.44 -21.05
C ILE A 58 -1.00 -5.72 -20.54
N ASN A 59 -0.75 -5.80 -19.23
CA ASN A 59 -0.03 -6.89 -18.58
C ASN A 59 -0.31 -6.93 -17.06
N GLY A 60 0.12 -8.00 -16.40
CA GLY A 60 -0.05 -8.25 -14.96
C GLY A 60 0.55 -7.19 -14.03
N PHE A 61 1.53 -6.41 -14.50
CA PHE A 61 2.26 -5.42 -13.73
C PHE A 61 1.73 -4.00 -13.92
N HIS A 62 0.78 -3.81 -14.84
CA HIS A 62 0.34 -2.49 -15.23
C HIS A 62 -0.25 -1.71 -14.03
N GLU A 63 -0.94 -2.38 -13.12
CA GLU A 63 -1.51 -1.79 -11.89
C GLU A 63 -0.42 -1.33 -10.92
N MET A 64 0.61 -2.16 -10.73
CA MET A 64 1.76 -1.86 -9.88
C MET A 64 2.55 -0.67 -10.44
N ASN A 65 2.84 -0.68 -11.74
CA ASN A 65 3.60 0.38 -12.41
C ASN A 65 2.85 1.71 -12.35
N LYS A 66 1.53 1.70 -12.58
CA LYS A 66 0.69 2.89 -12.45
C LYS A 66 0.67 3.43 -11.02
N THR A 67 0.64 2.53 -10.03
CA THR A 67 0.73 2.90 -8.61
C THR A 67 2.05 3.61 -8.32
N LEU A 68 3.19 3.06 -8.79
CA LEU A 68 4.52 3.67 -8.62
C LEU A 68 4.65 5.01 -9.33
N GLU A 69 4.12 5.13 -10.55
CA GLU A 69 4.07 6.39 -11.31
C GLU A 69 3.36 7.49 -10.50
N TYR A 70 2.19 7.16 -9.94
CA TYR A 70 1.43 8.06 -9.09
C TYR A 70 2.16 8.38 -7.78
N MET A 71 2.79 7.40 -7.14
CA MET A 71 3.62 7.62 -5.95
C MET A 71 4.80 8.55 -6.23
N LYS A 72 5.42 8.46 -7.41
CA LYS A 72 6.46 9.39 -7.86
C LYS A 72 5.94 10.82 -8.01
N LYS A 73 4.73 10.96 -8.58
CA LYS A 73 4.12 12.27 -8.88
C LYS A 73 3.56 12.98 -7.66
N PHE A 74 2.88 12.25 -6.76
CA PHE A 74 2.14 12.84 -5.63
C PHE A 74 2.76 12.51 -4.27
N GLY A 75 3.79 11.67 -4.23
CA GLY A 75 4.40 11.18 -3.01
C GLY A 75 3.77 9.89 -2.51
N ILE A 76 4.60 9.05 -1.91
CA ILE A 76 4.23 7.70 -1.46
C ILE A 76 3.05 7.73 -0.49
N ASP A 77 2.97 8.73 0.39
CA ASP A 77 1.90 8.82 1.40
C ASP A 77 0.55 9.27 0.82
N HIS A 78 0.47 9.62 -0.47
CA HIS A 78 -0.76 10.07 -1.12
C HIS A 78 -1.41 9.01 -2.00
N VAL A 79 -0.80 7.84 -2.16
CA VAL A 79 -1.20 6.88 -3.20
C VAL A 79 -1.20 5.46 -2.64
N ARG A 80 -2.25 4.68 -2.93
CA ARG A 80 -2.31 3.24 -2.67
C ARG A 80 -2.83 2.47 -3.87
N GLY A 81 -2.48 1.20 -3.96
CA GLY A 81 -2.89 0.33 -5.05
C GLY A 81 -2.04 -0.94 -5.12
N ALA A 82 -2.46 -1.89 -5.96
CA ALA A 82 -1.78 -3.17 -6.12
C ALA A 82 -1.45 -3.83 -4.75
N GLN A 83 -0.19 -4.21 -4.52
CA GLN A 83 0.29 -4.80 -3.27
C GLN A 83 0.48 -3.80 -2.11
N TRP A 84 0.38 -2.50 -2.39
CA TRP A 84 0.51 -1.41 -1.43
C TRP A 84 -0.86 -0.75 -1.21
N SER A 85 -1.89 -1.56 -0.99
CA SER A 85 -3.25 -1.09 -0.71
C SER A 85 -3.49 -0.74 0.76
N ASN A 86 -2.63 -1.21 1.66
CA ASN A 86 -2.74 -1.00 3.11
C ASN A 86 -2.53 0.47 3.45
N ILE A 87 -3.25 0.97 4.47
CA ILE A 87 -3.16 2.38 4.87
C ILE A 87 -1.74 2.75 5.30
N ASN A 88 -1.14 1.91 6.15
CA ASN A 88 0.22 2.08 6.62
C ASN A 88 1.16 1.15 5.85
N LEU A 89 2.26 1.71 5.37
CA LEU A 89 3.34 0.96 4.72
C LEU A 89 4.46 0.75 5.74
N THR A 90 5.05 -0.44 5.76
CA THR A 90 6.22 -0.69 6.61
C THR A 90 7.43 0.08 6.09
N SER A 91 8.44 0.27 6.94
CA SER A 91 9.71 0.91 6.55
C SER A 91 10.37 0.20 5.37
N GLU A 92 10.31 -1.13 5.32
CA GLU A 92 10.85 -1.94 4.21
C GLU A 92 10.06 -1.69 2.92
N GLN A 93 8.73 -1.69 2.98
CA GLN A 93 7.89 -1.38 1.82
C GLN A 93 8.16 0.03 1.32
N ARG A 94 8.28 1.00 2.23
CA ARG A 94 8.58 2.38 1.91
C ARG A 94 9.95 2.51 1.24
N ASN A 95 10.97 1.86 1.78
CA ASN A 95 12.32 1.86 1.20
C ASN A 95 12.34 1.18 -0.17
N ALA A 96 11.62 0.07 -0.34
CA ALA A 96 11.50 -0.60 -1.63
C ALA A 96 10.80 0.27 -2.68
N ILE A 97 9.71 0.97 -2.30
CA ILE A 97 9.03 1.92 -3.17
C ILE A 97 9.96 3.10 -3.50
N ILE A 98 10.66 3.67 -2.51
CA ILE A 98 11.61 4.77 -2.73
C ILE A 98 12.69 4.33 -3.72
N ALA A 99 13.26 3.15 -3.53
CA ALA A 99 14.25 2.60 -4.46
C ALA A 99 13.66 2.45 -5.86
N ALA A 100 12.46 1.89 -5.99
CA ALA A 100 11.79 1.73 -7.27
C ALA A 100 11.45 3.08 -7.93
N VAL A 101 10.97 4.06 -7.18
CA VAL A 101 10.56 5.39 -7.67
C VAL A 101 11.77 6.24 -8.11
N ASN A 102 12.88 6.12 -7.39
CA ASN A 102 14.10 6.90 -7.60
C ASN A 102 15.05 6.29 -8.64
N THR A 103 14.80 5.07 -9.11
CA THR A 103 15.53 4.57 -10.26
C THR A 103 15.02 5.29 -11.52
N ASP A 104 15.93 5.89 -12.30
CA ASP A 104 15.64 6.45 -13.63
C ASP A 104 15.47 5.37 -14.71
N SER A 105 15.47 4.10 -14.29
CA SER A 105 15.17 2.96 -15.14
C SER A 105 13.67 2.84 -15.36
N CYS A 106 13.29 2.72 -16.62
CA CYS A 106 11.93 2.49 -17.06
C CYS A 106 11.37 1.22 -16.43
N PHE A 107 10.19 1.32 -15.81
CA PHE A 107 9.53 0.20 -15.12
C PHE A 107 9.03 -0.93 -16.06
N TYR A 108 9.10 -0.73 -17.38
CA TYR A 108 8.72 -1.75 -18.37
C TYR A 108 9.89 -2.49 -19.01
N CYS A 109 11.06 -1.85 -19.15
CA CYS A 109 12.22 -2.46 -19.82
C CYS A 109 13.51 -2.46 -18.98
N GLY A 110 13.55 -1.75 -17.86
CA GLY A 110 14.72 -1.62 -16.98
C GLY A 110 15.81 -0.67 -17.49
N GLU A 111 15.64 -0.06 -18.67
CA GLU A 111 16.62 0.86 -19.26
C GLU A 111 16.43 2.30 -18.74
N ASN A 112 17.54 3.02 -18.57
CA ASN A 112 17.53 4.42 -18.12
C ASN A 112 17.23 5.39 -19.27
N GLY A 113 16.75 6.59 -18.95
CA GLY A 113 16.65 7.71 -19.90
C GLY A 113 15.27 7.94 -20.52
N HIS A 114 14.23 7.22 -20.08
CA HIS A 114 12.84 7.48 -20.47
C HIS A 114 11.85 7.05 -19.38
N PHE A 115 10.68 7.69 -19.33
CA PHE A 115 9.59 7.30 -18.44
C PHE A 115 8.76 6.14 -19.01
N SER A 116 8.05 5.39 -18.16
CA SER A 116 7.15 4.29 -18.54
C SER A 116 6.18 4.62 -19.68
N ASN A 117 5.70 5.87 -19.75
CA ASN A 117 4.82 6.33 -20.82
C ASN A 117 5.54 6.53 -22.17
N ASN A 118 6.85 6.71 -22.17
CA ASN A 118 7.70 6.89 -23.35
C ASN A 118 8.57 5.66 -23.64
N CYS A 119 8.24 4.50 -23.06
CA CYS A 119 8.96 3.25 -23.27
C CYS A 119 8.70 2.67 -24.65
N THR A 120 9.71 2.70 -25.52
CA THR A 120 9.69 2.08 -26.86
C THR A 120 9.77 0.55 -26.81
N ASN A 121 10.31 -0.01 -25.71
CA ASN A 121 10.44 -1.45 -25.44
C ASN A 121 9.35 -2.01 -24.51
N ARG A 122 8.09 -1.59 -24.66
CA ARG A 122 6.95 -2.03 -23.80
C ARG A 122 6.70 -3.55 -23.78
N SER A 123 7.29 -4.29 -24.71
CA SER A 123 6.98 -5.70 -24.96
C SER A 123 8.01 -6.70 -24.45
N GLN A 124 9.18 -6.30 -23.91
CA GLN A 124 10.30 -7.26 -23.76
C GLN A 124 10.97 -7.47 -22.39
N SER A 125 10.61 -6.80 -21.29
CA SER A 125 11.33 -7.07 -20.03
C SER A 125 10.49 -6.89 -18.77
N TYR A 126 9.44 -7.70 -18.61
CA TYR A 126 8.72 -7.81 -17.33
C TYR A 126 9.60 -8.52 -16.28
N PRO A 127 9.53 -8.12 -14.98
CA PRO A 127 9.94 -9.00 -13.90
C PRO A 127 9.14 -10.29 -14.04
N THR A 128 9.79 -11.42 -14.34
CA THR A 128 9.08 -12.70 -14.42
C THR A 128 8.54 -13.06 -13.04
N LEU A 129 7.48 -13.86 -12.95
CA LEU A 129 6.89 -14.32 -11.67
C LEU A 129 7.98 -14.87 -10.71
N GLN A 130 9.04 -15.46 -11.26
CA GLN A 130 10.22 -15.98 -10.56
C GLN A 130 11.10 -14.93 -9.85
N THR A 131 11.00 -13.65 -10.22
CA THR A 131 11.75 -12.54 -9.58
C THR A 131 10.96 -11.84 -8.47
N ILE A 132 9.68 -12.18 -8.30
CA ILE A 132 8.79 -11.56 -7.30
C ILE A 132 8.98 -12.25 -5.97
N LYS A 133 9.56 -11.55 -4.98
CA LYS A 133 9.72 -12.02 -3.60
C LYS A 133 8.44 -11.74 -2.80
N CYS A 134 7.84 -12.78 -2.23
CA CYS A 134 6.67 -12.67 -1.36
C CYS A 134 7.05 -12.02 -0.04
N PHE A 135 6.40 -10.90 0.28
CA PHE A 135 6.67 -10.16 1.52
C PHE A 135 6.20 -10.87 2.79
N LYS A 136 5.34 -11.90 2.68
CA LYS A 136 4.86 -12.63 3.86
C LYS A 136 5.74 -13.82 4.23
N CYS A 137 6.32 -14.54 3.26
CA CYS A 137 7.15 -15.73 3.52
C CYS A 137 8.60 -15.61 3.04
N GLY A 138 8.96 -14.57 2.28
CA GLY A 138 10.30 -14.37 1.76
C GLY A 138 10.66 -15.21 0.53
N GLU A 139 9.80 -16.14 0.10
CA GLU A 139 9.99 -16.98 -1.09
C GLU A 139 9.62 -16.24 -2.37
N TYR A 140 10.20 -16.65 -3.50
CA TYR A 140 9.89 -16.08 -4.81
C TYR A 140 8.71 -16.78 -5.50
N GLY A 141 8.24 -16.24 -6.62
CA GLY A 141 7.27 -16.94 -7.48
C GLY A 141 5.79 -16.66 -7.20
N HIS A 142 5.47 -15.82 -6.21
CA HIS A 142 4.07 -15.49 -5.89
C HIS A 142 3.93 -14.14 -5.17
N PHE A 143 2.72 -13.58 -5.25
CA PHE A 143 2.35 -12.37 -4.55
C PHE A 143 1.90 -12.68 -3.11
N ALA A 144 2.02 -11.70 -2.21
CA ALA A 144 1.63 -11.82 -0.80
C ALA A 144 0.16 -12.24 -0.59
N ASN A 145 -0.74 -11.86 -1.50
CA ASN A 145 -2.15 -12.26 -1.47
C ASN A 145 -2.41 -13.71 -1.92
N ALA A 146 -1.44 -14.33 -2.60
CA ALA A 146 -1.46 -15.72 -3.04
C ALA A 146 -0.51 -16.60 -2.20
N CYS A 147 0.00 -16.08 -1.08
CA CYS A 147 0.89 -16.82 -0.19
C CYS A 147 0.11 -17.91 0.56
N ASN A 148 0.52 -19.16 0.37
CA ASN A 148 -0.10 -20.34 0.99
C ASN A 148 0.64 -20.79 2.27
N HIS A 149 1.51 -19.96 2.83
CA HIS A 149 2.13 -20.24 4.13
C HIS A 149 1.17 -19.88 5.27
N THR A 150 1.07 -20.77 6.25
CA THR A 150 0.41 -20.50 7.54
C THR A 150 1.29 -19.55 8.35
N HIS A 151 1.05 -18.24 8.22
CA HIS A 151 1.75 -17.24 9.02
C HIS A 151 1.35 -17.42 10.49
N SER A 152 2.29 -17.85 11.33
CA SER A 152 2.11 -17.77 12.78
C SER A 152 1.91 -16.30 13.15
N ARG A 153 1.05 -16.09 14.14
CA ARG A 153 0.38 -14.83 14.48
C ARG A 153 1.36 -13.65 14.55
N MET A 154 0.92 -12.51 13.98
CA MET A 154 1.61 -11.23 14.03
C MET A 154 1.98 -10.88 15.47
N GLN A 155 3.24 -11.07 15.85
CA GLN A 155 3.78 -10.51 17.09
C GLN A 155 3.88 -8.99 16.91
N CYS A 156 3.35 -8.25 17.86
CA CYS A 156 3.47 -6.80 17.92
C CYS A 156 4.95 -6.43 17.96
N GLN A 157 5.42 -5.70 16.95
CA GLN A 157 6.85 -5.39 16.81
C GLN A 157 7.37 -4.44 17.90
N ARG A 158 6.47 -3.77 18.63
CA ARG A 158 6.83 -2.91 19.76
C ARG A 158 7.08 -3.69 21.04
N CYS A 159 6.30 -4.73 21.33
CA CYS A 159 6.37 -5.42 22.63
C CYS A 159 6.49 -6.95 22.57
N GLY A 160 6.56 -7.53 21.38
CA GLY A 160 6.70 -8.97 21.13
C GLY A 160 5.47 -9.85 21.41
N ARG A 161 4.34 -9.27 21.82
CA ARG A 161 3.11 -10.02 22.16
C ARG A 161 2.22 -10.20 20.93
N ASP A 162 1.48 -11.30 20.85
CA ASP A 162 0.67 -11.70 19.69
C ASP A 162 -0.83 -11.37 19.81
N SER A 163 -1.21 -10.55 20.80
CA SER A 163 -2.61 -10.25 21.13
C SER A 163 -3.19 -8.99 20.49
N HIS A 164 -2.35 -8.14 19.87
CA HIS A 164 -2.75 -6.82 19.39
C HIS A 164 -1.88 -6.34 18.22
N LEU A 165 -2.36 -5.33 17.51
CA LEU A 165 -1.61 -4.63 16.46
C LEU A 165 -0.75 -3.51 17.06
N GLU A 166 0.26 -3.05 16.32
CA GLU A 166 1.24 -2.07 16.80
C GLU A 166 0.62 -0.77 17.35
N HIS A 167 -0.45 -0.28 16.71
CA HIS A 167 -1.20 0.91 17.14
C HIS A 167 -2.05 0.72 18.41
N ASP A 168 -2.34 -0.54 18.76
CA ASP A 168 -3.10 -0.95 19.94
C ASP A 168 -2.14 -1.45 21.03
N CYS A 169 -0.84 -1.23 20.84
CA CYS A 169 0.17 -1.62 21.80
C CYS A 169 0.09 -0.77 23.06
N TYR A 170 -0.38 -1.41 24.12
CA TYR A 170 -0.53 -0.87 25.47
C TYR A 170 0.72 -1.08 26.33
N ALA A 171 1.77 -1.72 25.79
CA ALA A 171 3.00 -1.97 26.53
C ALA A 171 3.80 -0.68 26.74
N THR A 172 4.38 -0.55 27.93
CA THR A 172 5.30 0.55 28.28
C THR A 172 6.76 0.22 28.02
N PHE A 173 7.07 -1.06 27.82
CA PHE A 173 8.42 -1.56 27.58
C PHE A 173 8.44 -2.42 26.34
N GLY A 174 9.51 -2.27 25.57
CA GLY A 174 9.74 -3.03 24.36
C GLY A 174 10.42 -4.36 24.61
N ILE A 175 10.84 -5.00 23.52
CA ILE A 175 11.43 -6.34 23.53
C ILE A 175 12.79 -6.34 24.22
N ASP A 176 13.55 -5.23 24.09
CA ASP A 176 14.90 -5.06 24.64
C ASP A 176 14.92 -4.32 25.99
N GLY A 177 13.73 -4.11 26.60
CA GLY A 177 13.57 -3.45 27.90
C GLY A 177 13.64 -1.92 27.85
N GLU A 178 13.67 -1.34 26.65
CA GLU A 178 13.57 0.08 26.38
C GLU A 178 12.16 0.60 26.72
N MET A 179 12.09 1.82 27.24
CA MET A 179 10.82 2.47 27.52
C MET A 179 10.19 2.93 26.20
N LEU A 180 8.99 2.43 25.91
CA LEU A 180 8.23 2.80 24.72
C LEU A 180 7.52 4.14 24.94
N ASP A 181 7.44 4.91 23.88
CA ASP A 181 6.56 6.07 23.78
C ASP A 181 5.08 5.64 23.75
N CYS A 182 4.17 6.54 24.09
CA CYS A 182 2.74 6.24 24.00
C CYS A 182 2.35 6.01 22.53
N ALA A 183 1.80 4.83 22.20
CA ALA A 183 1.40 4.44 20.83
C ALA A 183 0.45 5.45 20.16
N ARG A 184 -0.30 6.18 20.98
CA ARG A 184 -1.30 7.15 20.53
C ARG A 184 -0.70 8.53 20.33
N CYS A 185 0.10 9.05 21.28
CA CYS A 185 0.54 10.45 21.25
C CYS A 185 2.04 10.68 21.11
N GLY A 186 2.86 9.61 21.13
CA GLY A 186 4.32 9.66 20.98
C GLY A 186 5.06 10.32 22.13
N ARG A 187 4.41 10.57 23.27
CA ARG A 187 5.07 11.08 24.48
C ARG A 187 5.49 9.94 25.39
N ASP A 188 6.58 10.16 26.10
CA ASP A 188 7.01 9.33 27.22
C ASP A 188 6.13 9.58 28.47
N SER A 189 6.28 8.74 29.50
CA SER A 189 5.60 8.81 30.82
C SER A 189 4.23 8.12 30.99
N HIS A 190 3.60 7.53 29.97
CA HIS A 190 2.32 6.81 30.13
C HIS A 190 2.09 5.77 29.02
N CYS A 191 1.18 4.81 29.23
CA CYS A 191 0.79 3.81 28.23
C CYS A 191 -0.37 4.30 27.34
N ALA A 192 -0.69 3.57 26.27
CA ALA A 192 -1.77 3.93 25.35
C ALA A 192 -3.14 4.05 26.04
N ASP A 193 -3.41 3.25 27.07
CA ASP A 193 -4.69 3.27 27.80
C ASP A 193 -4.84 4.50 28.71
N ASP A 194 -3.75 4.98 29.29
CA ASP A 194 -3.71 6.18 30.13
C ASP A 194 -3.39 7.46 29.31
N CYS A 195 -3.56 7.40 27.99
CA CYS A 195 -3.29 8.52 27.11
C CYS A 195 -4.31 9.65 27.31
N TYR A 196 -3.83 10.75 27.89
CA TYR A 196 -4.59 11.99 28.12
C TYR A 196 -4.36 13.04 27.02
N ALA A 197 -3.57 12.72 25.99
CA ALA A 197 -3.29 13.64 24.90
C ALA A 197 -4.54 13.83 24.05
N LYS A 198 -4.83 15.09 23.71
CA LYS A 198 -5.94 15.45 22.81
C LYS A 198 -5.63 15.16 21.34
N PHE A 199 -4.36 14.94 21.00
CA PHE A 199 -3.91 14.77 19.62
C PHE A 199 -2.84 13.68 19.55
N ASP A 200 -2.85 12.91 18.45
CA ASP A 200 -1.84 11.93 18.12
C ASP A 200 -0.57 12.58 17.55
N ILE A 201 0.45 11.76 17.27
CA ILE A 201 1.72 12.21 16.64
C ILE A 201 1.52 12.84 15.24
N ASN A 202 0.37 12.58 14.61
CA ASN A 202 -0.01 13.07 13.29
C ASN A 202 -0.99 14.25 13.37
N GLY A 203 -1.24 14.80 14.57
CA GLY A 203 -2.17 15.91 14.80
C GLY A 203 -3.66 15.55 14.71
N ARG A 204 -4.02 14.26 14.67
CA ARG A 204 -5.42 13.81 14.72
C ARG A 204 -5.91 13.84 16.14
N ARG A 205 -7.16 14.28 16.32
CA ARG A 205 -7.75 14.35 17.65
C ARG A 205 -7.92 12.94 18.25
N LEU A 206 -7.29 12.72 19.40
CA LEU A 206 -7.55 11.59 20.28
C LEU A 206 -8.73 11.95 21.20
N HIS A 207 -9.54 10.95 21.54
CA HIS A 207 -10.88 11.08 22.11
C HIS A 207 -10.97 11.98 23.36
#